data_AF-A0A832N4N0-F1
#
_entry.id   AF-A0A832N4N0-F1
#
_cell.length_a   1.000
_cell.length_b   1.000
_cell.length_c   1.000
_cell.angle_alpha   90.00
_cell.angle_beta   90.00
_cell.angle_gamma   90.00
#
_symmetry.space_group_name_H-M   'P 1'
#
loop_
_entity.id
_entity.type
_entity.pdbx_description
1 polymer ?
#
loop_
_entity_poly.entity_id
_entity_poly.type
_entity_poly.pdbx_seq_one_letter_code
_entity_poly.pdbx_strand_id
1 'polypeptide(L)' 'MVLGFFRKKKEEKKEEVEATKKSIGTCIVCNNPILETEAYKTISFQNQKFLVHKKCFREMKKLAIRYLKGDIKLPK' A
#
# COMPACT_ATOMS: atom_id res chain seq x y z
N MET A 1 13.90 26.25 39.37
CA MET A 1 12.62 25.93 38.70
C MET A 1 12.91 25.83 37.19
N VAL A 2 12.09 25.10 36.42
CA VAL A 2 12.21 24.85 34.95
C VAL A 2 13.00 23.60 34.54
N LEU A 3 12.50 22.41 34.91
CA LEU A 3 12.89 21.13 34.27
C LEU A 3 11.68 20.18 34.07
N GLY A 4 10.48 20.73 33.83
CA GLY A 4 9.23 19.93 33.79
C GLY A 4 8.59 19.71 32.40
N PHE A 5 8.96 20.47 31.37
CA PHE A 5 8.11 20.59 30.17
C PHE A 5 8.47 19.69 28.97
N PHE A 6 9.58 18.94 29.03
CA PHE A 6 10.03 18.13 27.89
C PHE A 6 9.53 16.68 27.87
N ARG A 7 8.95 16.17 28.97
CA ARG A 7 8.43 14.80 29.01
C ARG A 7 7.05 14.65 28.36
N LYS A 8 6.19 15.66 28.47
CA LYS A 8 4.80 15.59 27.98
C LYS A 8 4.68 15.49 26.45
N LYS A 9 5.60 16.11 25.70
CA LYS A 9 5.60 16.10 24.23
C LYS A 9 6.01 14.78 23.57
N LYS A 10 6.55 13.81 24.34
CA LYS A 10 7.09 12.56 23.80
C LYS A 10 6.12 11.38 23.89
N GLU A 11 5.12 11.46 24.76
CA GLU A 11 4.09 10.42 24.93
C GLU A 11 2.93 10.62 23.94
N GLU A 12 2.46 11.86 23.73
CA GLU A 12 1.41 12.16 22.73
C GLU A 12 1.82 11.74 21.30
N LYS A 13 3.11 11.86 20.97
CA LYS A 13 3.64 11.46 19.65
C LYS A 13 3.73 9.95 19.42
N LYS A 14 3.63 9.12 20.46
CA LYS A 14 3.68 7.66 20.31
C LYS A 14 2.29 7.06 20.16
N GLU A 15 1.28 7.64 20.82
CA GLU A 15 -0.11 7.15 20.72
C GLU A 15 -0.77 7.49 19.38
N GLU A 16 -0.44 8.61 18.74
CA GLU A 16 -0.93 8.92 17.38
C GLU A 16 -0.40 7.96 16.30
N VAL A 17 0.71 7.28 16.56
CA VAL A 17 1.38 6.38 15.59
C VAL A 17 0.74 4.97 15.58
N GLU A 18 0.01 4.60 16.63
CA GLU A 18 -0.69 3.31 16.71
C GLU A 18 -2.15 3.37 16.27
N ALA A 19 -2.78 4.56 16.29
CA ALA A 19 -4.18 4.72 15.86
C ALA A 19 -4.38 4.74 14.33
N THR A 20 -3.31 4.78 13.53
CA THR A 20 -3.37 4.96 12.06
C THR A 20 -2.84 3.76 11.25
N LYS A 21 -2.94 2.54 11.79
CA LYS A 21 -2.64 1.30 11.05
C LYS A 21 -3.88 0.45 10.82
N LYS A 22 -5.02 1.08 10.51
CA LYS A 22 -6.15 0.33 9.96
C LYS A 22 -5.78 -0.09 8.55
N SER A 23 -5.80 -1.41 8.32
CA SER A 23 -5.62 -1.97 6.99
C SER A 23 -6.97 -1.96 6.28
N ILE A 24 -6.99 -1.47 5.04
CA ILE A 24 -8.20 -1.41 4.20
C ILE A 24 -8.48 -2.80 3.62
N GLY A 25 -7.43 -3.60 3.42
CA GLY A 25 -7.52 -4.96 2.89
C GLY A 25 -6.17 -5.39 2.33
N THR A 26 -6.15 -6.47 1.54
CA THR A 26 -4.94 -7.02 0.94
C THR A 26 -4.86 -6.72 -0.54
N CYS A 27 -3.67 -6.33 -1.02
CA CYS A 27 -3.43 -6.13 -2.44
C CYS A 27 -3.34 -7.48 -3.16
N ILE A 28 -4.19 -7.70 -4.17
CA ILE A 28 -4.25 -8.98 -4.93
C ILE A 28 -2.97 -9.32 -5.71
N VAL A 29 -2.07 -8.35 -5.92
CA VAL A 29 -0.86 -8.52 -6.75
C VAL A 29 0.35 -8.95 -5.92
N CYS A 30 0.55 -8.32 -4.76
CA CYS A 30 1.72 -8.58 -3.91
C CYS A 30 1.35 -9.23 -2.57
N ASN A 31 0.07 -9.47 -2.32
CA ASN A 31 -0.48 -10.06 -1.09
C ASN A 31 -0.17 -9.30 0.21
N ASN A 32 0.40 -8.10 0.11
CA ASN A 32 0.66 -7.24 1.27
C ASN A 32 -0.61 -6.45 1.66
N PRO A 33 -0.77 -6.13 2.96
CA PRO A 33 -1.86 -5.28 3.43
C PRO A 33 -1.70 -3.85 2.89
N ILE A 34 -2.82 -3.25 2.50
CA ILE A 34 -2.95 -1.84 2.11
C ILE A 34 -3.32 -1.06 3.36
N LEU A 35 -2.48 -0.10 3.75
CA LEU A 35 -2.77 0.79 4.88
C LEU A 35 -3.67 1.95 4.45
N GLU A 36 -4.43 2.53 5.39
CA GLU A 36 -5.29 3.71 5.11
C GLU A 36 -4.53 4.91 4.53
N THR A 37 -3.27 5.05 4.89
CA THR A 37 -2.39 6.12 4.41
C THR A 37 -1.81 5.87 3.02
N GLU A 38 -1.96 4.66 2.48
CA GLU A 38 -1.37 4.26 1.20
C GLU A 38 -2.32 4.47 0.02
N ALA A 39 -1.75 4.88 -1.11
CA ALA A 39 -2.53 5.05 -2.35
C ALA A 39 -2.89 3.68 -2.96
N TYR A 40 -4.19 3.38 -3.02
CA TYR A 40 -4.73 2.17 -3.62
C TYR A 40 -5.71 2.45 -4.77
N LYS A 41 -6.12 1.40 -5.47
CA LYS A 41 -7.15 1.42 -6.50
C LYS A 41 -7.98 0.15 -6.39
N THR A 42 -9.29 0.30 -6.59
CA THR A 42 -10.22 -0.84 -6.70
C THR A 42 -10.39 -1.22 -8.16
N ILE A 43 -10.32 -2.52 -8.46
CA ILE A 43 -10.50 -3.07 -9.80
C ILE A 43 -11.70 -4.02 -9.76
N SER A 44 -12.56 -3.96 -10.76
CA SER A 44 -13.64 -4.93 -10.94
C SER A 44 -13.19 -5.99 -11.94
N PHE A 45 -13.27 -7.27 -11.56
CA PHE A 45 -13.00 -8.40 -12.43
C PHE A 45 -13.94 -9.54 -12.08
N GLN A 46 -14.59 -10.14 -13.09
CA GLN A 46 -15.56 -11.25 -12.89
C GLN A 46 -16.63 -10.94 -11.82
N ASN A 47 -17.21 -9.74 -11.85
CA ASN A 47 -18.19 -9.25 -10.86
C ASN A 47 -17.69 -9.18 -9.42
N GLN A 48 -16.39 -9.36 -9.18
CA GLN A 48 -15.76 -9.18 -7.88
C GLN A 48 -14.89 -7.92 -7.87
N LYS A 49 -14.88 -7.23 -6.72
CA LYS A 49 -14.05 -6.03 -6.50
C LYS A 49 -12.78 -6.43 -5.76
N PHE A 50 -11.63 -6.10 -6.32
CA PHE A 50 -10.31 -6.36 -5.75
C PHE A 50 -9.59 -5.06 -5.42
N LEU A 51 -8.84 -5.05 -4.33
CA LEU A 51 -7.99 -3.94 -3.93
C LEU A 51 -6.56 -4.15 -4.43
N VAL A 52 -5.94 -3.08 -4.94
CA VAL A 52 -4.58 -3.11 -5.48
C VAL A 52 -3.83 -1.85 -5.09
N HIS A 53 -2.56 -1.95 -4.68
CA HIS A 53 -1.70 -0.77 -4.55
C HIS A 53 -1.56 -0.04 -5.89
N LYS A 54 -1.56 1.30 -5.87
CA LYS A 54 -1.38 2.10 -7.10
C LYS A 54 -0.05 1.81 -7.80
N LYS A 55 1.00 1.45 -7.04
CA LYS A 55 2.31 1.02 -7.57
C LYS A 55 2.22 -0.32 -8.30
N CYS A 56 1.68 -1.35 -7.64
CA CYS A 56 1.50 -2.69 -8.24
C CYS A 56 0.64 -2.64 -9.51
N PHE A 57 -0.41 -1.81 -9.53
CA PHE A 57 -1.24 -1.63 -10.73
C PHE A 57 -0.45 -1.06 -11.93
N ARG A 58 0.49 -0.13 -11.68
CA ARG A 58 1.36 0.43 -12.73
C ARG A 58 2.34 -0.60 -13.26
N GLU A 59 2.93 -1.40 -12.37
CA GLU A 59 3.85 -2.48 -12.75
C GLU A 59 3.14 -3.54 -13.58
N MET A 60 1.95 -3.99 -13.14
CA MET A 60 1.13 -4.92 -13.93
C MET A 60 0.81 -4.37 -15.32
N LYS A 61 0.41 -3.10 -15.44
CA LYS A 61 0.19 -2.48 -16.75
C LYS A 61 1.43 -2.51 -17.64
N LYS A 62 2.59 -2.19 -17.09
CA LYS A 62 3.86 -2.23 -17.84
C LYS A 62 4.19 -3.66 -18.29
N LEU A 63 4.02 -4.64 -17.40
CA LEU A 63 4.21 -6.05 -17.72
C LEU A 63 3.24 -6.49 -18.81
N ALA A 64 1.94 -6.20 -18.69
CA ALA A 64 0.95 -6.53 -19.71
C ALA A 64 1.29 -5.95 -21.08
N ILE A 65 1.76 -4.70 -21.14
CA ILE A 65 2.22 -4.08 -22.39
C ILE A 65 3.43 -4.83 -22.97
N ARG A 66 4.42 -5.20 -22.14
CA ARG A 66 5.57 -6.00 -22.59
C ARG A 66 5.15 -7.36 -23.12
N TYR A 67 4.19 -8.01 -22.44
CA TYR A 67 3.61 -9.27 -22.89
C TYR A 67 2.97 -9.13 -24.27
N LEU A 68 2.14 -8.11 -24.47
CA LEU A 68 1.48 -7.84 -25.75
C LEU A 68 2.45 -7.49 -26.88
N LYS A 69 3.58 -6.86 -26.56
CA LYS A 69 4.62 -6.52 -27.54
C LYS A 69 5.51 -7.70 -27.94
N GLY A 70 5.42 -8.84 -27.24
CA GLY A 70 6.31 -9.98 -27.46
C GLY A 70 7.72 -9.80 -26.89
N ASP A 71 7.98 -8.72 -26.13
CA ASP A 71 9.27 -8.40 -25.52
C ASP A 71 9.51 -9.16 -24.19
N ILE A 72 9.07 -10.42 -24.10
CA ILE A 72 9.23 -11.22 -22.89
C ILE A 72 10.49 -12.07 -23.03
N LYS A 73 11.58 -11.63 -22.40
CA LYS A 73 12.66 -12.55 -22.03
C LYS A 73 12.18 -13.32 -20.81
N LEU A 74 11.55 -14.47 -21.01
CA LEU A 74 11.29 -15.40 -19.91
C LEU A 74 12.66 -15.80 -19.33
N PRO A 75 12.87 -15.69 -18.00
CA PRO A 75 14.04 -16.29 -17.39
C PRO A 75 13.97 -17.81 -17.69
N LYS A 76 15.06 -18.34 -18.25
CA LYS A 76 15.26 -19.78 -18.43
C LYS A 76 15.38 -20.47 -17.08
#